data_AF-A0A848B4I3-F1
#
_entry.id   AF-A0A848B4I3-F1
#
_cell.length_a   1.000
_cell.length_b   1.000
_cell.length_c   1.000
_cell.angle_alpha   90.00
_cell.angle_beta   90.00
_cell.angle_gamma   90.00
#
_symmetry.space_group_name_H-M   'P 1'
#
loop_
_entity.id
_entity.type
_entity.pdbx_description
1 polymer ?
#
loop_
_entity_poly.entity_id
_entity_poly.type
_entity_poly.pdbx_seq_one_letter_code
_entity_poly.pdbx_strand_id
1 'polypeptide(L)'
;MLGNEKGYSLIELMLALTVIGLLAAVAAPKVSHVLAVSRTQKVAADLQMLDAAAVMYEAEKGKPPAAGDIKVLEAYVENIGSVKPPTGSTVILDGAEHEVKGTAYLLKKETNGNPRATCDDKTAESFLPSRGSGTGSVGSGKGE
;
A
#
# COMPACT_ATOMS: atom_id res chain seq x y z
N MET A 1 -46.05 -5.44 48.02
CA MET A 1 -44.76 -5.34 47.31
C MET A 1 -44.97 -4.45 46.10
N LEU A 2 -44.69 -3.15 46.18
CA LEU A 2 -44.60 -2.29 45.00
C LEU A 2 -43.21 -1.64 45.01
N GLY A 3 -42.47 -1.91 43.95
CA GLY A 3 -41.07 -1.58 43.80
C GLY A 3 -40.83 -0.07 43.77
N ASN A 4 -39.69 0.32 44.33
CA ASN A 4 -39.22 1.68 44.38
C ASN A 4 -38.64 2.08 43.01
N GLU A 5 -39.50 2.52 42.09
CA GLU A 5 -39.11 2.98 40.76
C GLU A 5 -38.36 4.32 40.88
N LYS A 6 -37.02 4.26 40.87
CA LYS A 6 -36.17 5.45 40.79
C LYS A 6 -36.17 5.93 39.34
N GLY A 7 -36.91 7.00 39.04
CA GLY A 7 -36.88 7.67 37.75
C GLY A 7 -35.58 8.43 37.52
N TYR A 8 -35.05 8.39 36.30
CA TYR A 8 -33.90 9.18 35.87
C TYR A 8 -34.27 10.66 35.72
N SER A 9 -33.36 11.56 36.10
CA SER A 9 -33.54 13.00 35.94
C SER A 9 -33.26 13.44 34.50
N LEU A 10 -34.04 14.40 34.00
CA LEU A 10 -33.79 15.03 32.69
C LEU A 10 -32.39 15.66 32.61
N ILE A 11 -31.87 16.17 33.74
CA ILE A 11 -30.52 16.75 33.78
C ILE A 11 -29.44 15.70 33.57
N GLU A 12 -29.68 14.46 34.01
CA GLU A 12 -28.73 13.36 33.89
C GLU A 12 -28.63 12.89 32.45
N LEU A 13 -29.77 12.83 31.75
CA LEU A 13 -29.80 12.59 30.31
C LEU A 13 -29.14 13.73 29.52
N MET A 14 -29.36 14.99 29.91
CA MET A 14 -28.74 16.15 29.28
C MET A 14 -27.21 16.15 29.43
N LEU A 15 -26.71 15.88 30.65
CA LEU A 15 -25.28 15.79 30.92
C LEU A 15 -24.65 14.64 30.12
N ALA A 16 -25.30 13.48 30.09
CA ALA A 16 -24.82 12.31 29.35
C ALA A 16 -24.71 12.59 27.85
N LEU A 17 -25.75 13.16 27.24
CA LEU A 17 -25.74 13.54 25.82
C LEU A 17 -24.67 14.60 25.51
N THR A 18 -24.42 15.52 26.45
CA THR A 18 -23.38 16.54 26.31
C THR A 18 -22.00 15.90 26.25
N VAL A 19 -21.68 14.96 27.14
CA VAL A 19 -20.39 14.26 27.14
C VAL A 19 -20.24 13.38 25.89
N ILE A 20 -21.29 12.65 25.50
CA ILE A 20 -21.28 11.84 24.27
C ILE A 20 -21.07 12.72 23.04
N GLY A 21 -21.73 13.89 22.98
CA GLY A 21 -21.56 14.86 21.90
C GLY A 21 -20.13 15.42 21.81
N LEU A 22 -19.50 15.71 22.96
CA LEU A 22 -18.11 16.16 23.02
C LEU A 22 -17.14 15.08 22.52
N LEU A 23 -17.32 13.84 22.97
CA LEU A 23 -16.48 12.70 22.52
C LEU A 23 -16.66 12.45 21.02
N ALA A 24 -17.90 12.51 20.52
CA ALA A 24 -18.20 12.34 19.11
C ALA A 24 -17.57 13.43 18.22
N ALA A 25 -17.47 14.68 18.71
CA ALA A 25 -16.89 15.78 17.96
C ALA A 25 -15.37 15.64 17.71
N VAL A 26 -14.64 15.03 18.65
CA VAL A 26 -13.17 14.79 18.53
C VAL A 26 -12.83 13.42 17.95
N ALA A 27 -13.82 12.53 17.86
CA ALA A 27 -13.64 11.17 17.37
C ALA A 27 -13.62 11.13 15.83
N ALA A 28 -12.46 11.45 15.23
CA ALA A 28 -12.19 11.14 13.83
C ALA A 28 -11.28 9.89 13.74
N PRO A 29 -11.77 8.74 13.22
CA PRO A 29 -10.95 7.55 13.03
C PRO A 29 -9.99 7.73 11.83
N LYS A 30 -8.67 7.71 12.06
CA LYS A 30 -7.62 7.79 11.02
C LYS A 30 -7.43 6.49 10.22
N VAL A 31 -8.52 5.83 9.83
CA VAL A 31 -8.48 4.53 9.15
C VAL A 31 -7.88 4.65 7.73
N SER A 32 -8.06 5.79 7.06
CA SER A 32 -7.53 6.03 5.71
C SER A 32 -6.03 5.83 5.61
N HIS A 33 -5.27 6.42 6.54
CA HIS A 33 -3.82 6.34 6.54
C HIS A 33 -3.32 4.92 6.87
N VAL A 34 -3.97 4.24 7.82
CA VAL A 34 -3.64 2.85 8.19
C VAL A 34 -3.86 1.91 6.99
N LEU A 35 -4.96 2.10 6.25
CA LEU A 35 -5.23 1.35 5.03
C LEU A 35 -4.20 1.65 3.94
N ALA A 36 -3.79 2.91 3.77
CA ALA A 36 -2.76 3.29 2.80
C ALA A 36 -1.43 2.58 3.10
N VAL A 37 -1.00 2.55 4.37
CA VAL A 37 0.22 1.82 4.78
C VAL A 37 0.09 0.33 4.52
N SER A 38 -1.04 -0.31 4.88
CA SER A 38 -1.25 -1.75 4.63
C SER A 38 -1.19 -2.10 3.14
N ARG A 39 -1.82 -1.29 2.28
CA ARG A 39 -1.76 -1.45 0.82
C ARG A 39 -0.35 -1.27 0.27
N THR A 40 0.39 -0.32 0.82
CA THR A 40 1.79 -0.08 0.46
C THR A 40 2.65 -1.30 0.75
N GLN A 41 2.50 -1.90 1.95
CA GLN A 41 3.21 -3.13 2.31
C GLN A 41 2.82 -4.30 1.41
N LYS A 42 1.54 -4.41 1.05
CA LYS A 42 1.08 -5.41 0.08
C LYS A 42 1.78 -5.24 -1.27
N VAL A 43 1.81 -4.04 -1.81
CA VAL A 43 2.47 -3.75 -3.09
C VAL A 43 3.97 -4.04 -3.01
N ALA A 44 4.65 -3.61 -1.94
CA ALA A 44 6.07 -3.88 -1.76
C ALA A 44 6.36 -5.40 -1.71
N ALA A 45 5.55 -6.17 -0.97
CA ALA A 45 5.68 -7.62 -0.89
C ALA A 45 5.40 -8.32 -2.22
N ASP A 46 4.34 -7.92 -2.93
CA ASP A 46 4.00 -8.45 -4.26
C ASP A 46 5.17 -8.22 -5.24
N LEU A 47 5.74 -7.01 -5.27
CA LEU A 47 6.87 -6.66 -6.14
C LEU A 47 8.14 -7.43 -5.77
N GLN A 48 8.44 -7.61 -4.48
CA GLN A 48 9.59 -8.40 -4.03
C GLN A 48 9.45 -9.89 -4.39
N MET A 49 8.24 -10.43 -4.27
CA MET A 49 7.95 -11.81 -4.66
C MET A 49 8.14 -12.00 -6.17
N LEU A 50 7.66 -11.05 -6.97
CA LEU A 50 7.83 -11.07 -8.43
C LEU A 50 9.29 -10.90 -8.85
N ASP A 51 10.05 -10.03 -8.17
CA ASP A 51 11.50 -9.88 -8.39
C ASP A 51 12.24 -11.20 -8.08
N ALA A 52 11.91 -11.87 -6.97
CA ALA A 52 12.49 -13.17 -6.62
C ALA A 52 12.14 -14.26 -7.66
N ALA A 53 10.90 -14.28 -8.14
CA ALA A 53 10.46 -15.18 -9.20
C ALA A 53 11.19 -14.92 -10.53
N ALA A 54 11.44 -13.67 -10.88
CA ALA A 54 12.22 -13.32 -12.08
C ALA A 54 13.66 -13.82 -12.00
N VAL A 55 14.29 -13.76 -10.83
CA VAL A 55 15.64 -14.31 -10.61
C VAL A 55 15.64 -15.84 -10.71
N MET A 56 14.62 -16.51 -10.17
CA MET A 56 14.48 -17.98 -10.29
C MET A 56 14.27 -18.42 -11.74
N TYR A 57 13.44 -17.69 -12.50
CA TYR A 57 13.24 -17.92 -13.92
C TYR A 57 14.56 -17.86 -14.69
N GLU A 58 15.38 -16.84 -14.43
CA GLU A 58 16.68 -16.70 -15.08
C GLU A 58 17.65 -17.81 -14.68
N ALA A 59 17.69 -18.18 -13.40
CA ALA A 59 18.56 -19.25 -12.93
C ALA A 59 18.27 -20.59 -13.63
N GLU A 60 17.00 -20.86 -13.97
CA GLU A 60 16.61 -22.08 -14.66
C GLU A 60 16.75 -22.00 -16.19
N LYS A 61 16.32 -20.89 -16.80
CA LYS A 61 16.29 -20.73 -18.26
C LYS A 61 17.57 -20.12 -18.84
N GLY A 62 18.47 -19.64 -17.99
CA GLY A 62 19.70 -18.94 -18.35
C GLY A 62 19.48 -17.58 -19.04
N LYS A 63 18.24 -17.07 -19.02
CA LYS A 63 17.84 -15.81 -19.65
C LYS A 63 16.78 -15.13 -18.80
N PRO A 64 16.82 -13.80 -18.63
CA PRO A 64 15.80 -13.08 -17.89
C PRO A 64 14.43 -13.18 -18.58
N PRO A 65 13.32 -13.08 -17.82
CA PRO A 65 11.99 -13.05 -18.41
C PRO A 65 11.82 -11.86 -19.37
N ALA A 66 10.93 -11.99 -20.35
CA ALA A 66 10.62 -10.87 -21.24
C ALA A 66 9.97 -9.72 -20.44
N ALA A 67 10.33 -8.48 -20.77
CA ALA A 67 9.63 -7.32 -20.24
C ALA A 67 8.17 -7.32 -20.71
N GLY A 68 7.26 -6.84 -19.86
CA GLY A 68 5.82 -6.83 -20.13
C GLY A 68 5.03 -7.50 -19.00
N ASP A 69 4.24 -8.50 -19.34
CA ASP A 69 3.31 -9.15 -18.42
C ASP A 69 4.06 -10.10 -17.45
N ILE A 70 3.67 -10.08 -16.18
CA ILE A 70 4.19 -10.96 -15.13
C ILE A 70 3.80 -12.43 -15.35
N LYS A 71 2.82 -12.75 -16.22
CA LYS A 71 2.36 -14.13 -16.49
C LYS A 71 3.47 -15.12 -16.85
N VAL A 72 4.59 -14.65 -17.40
CA VAL A 72 5.78 -15.48 -17.65
C VAL A 72 6.32 -16.15 -16.38
N LEU A 73 5.99 -15.62 -15.20
CA LEU A 73 6.39 -16.13 -13.89
C LEU A 73 5.35 -17.08 -13.25
N GLU A 74 4.31 -17.52 -13.97
CA GLU A 74 3.25 -18.39 -13.43
C GLU A 74 3.76 -19.69 -12.79
N ALA A 75 4.88 -20.22 -13.29
CA ALA A 75 5.51 -21.43 -12.75
C ALA A 75 6.25 -21.19 -11.43
N TYR A 76 6.52 -19.93 -11.08
CA TYR A 76 7.33 -19.52 -9.92
C TYR A 76 6.52 -18.76 -8.85
N VAL A 77 5.29 -18.35 -9.18
CA VAL A 77 4.40 -17.60 -8.30
C VAL A 77 3.04 -18.29 -8.25
N GLU A 78 2.66 -18.75 -7.05
CA GLU A 78 1.33 -19.31 -6.84
C GLU A 78 0.24 -18.24 -7.03
N ASN A 79 -0.82 -18.60 -7.76
CA ASN A 79 -1.97 -17.73 -8.00
C ASN A 79 -1.60 -16.35 -8.56
N ILE A 80 -0.65 -16.29 -9.51
CA ILE A 80 -0.20 -15.03 -10.13
C ILE A 80 -1.36 -14.17 -10.68
N GLY A 81 -2.45 -14.80 -11.14
CA GLY A 81 -3.65 -14.10 -11.60
C GLY A 81 -4.38 -13.31 -10.50
N SER A 82 -4.17 -13.64 -9.23
CA SER A 82 -4.71 -12.92 -8.07
C SER A 82 -3.77 -11.82 -7.56
N VAL A 83 -2.51 -11.80 -8.01
CA VAL A 83 -1.52 -10.79 -7.67
C VAL A 83 -1.81 -9.54 -8.50
N LYS A 84 -2.62 -8.64 -7.94
CA LYS A 84 -2.98 -7.36 -8.55
C LYS A 84 -2.70 -6.18 -7.62
N PRO A 85 -2.32 -5.03 -8.20
CA PRO A 85 -2.22 -3.79 -7.45
C PRO A 85 -3.60 -3.36 -6.93
N PRO A 86 -3.66 -2.64 -5.79
CA PRO A 86 -4.91 -2.09 -5.26
C PRO A 86 -5.35 -0.85 -6.06
N THR A 87 -5.86 -1.06 -7.28
CA THR A 87 -6.28 0.02 -8.18
C THR A 87 -7.31 0.95 -7.54
N GLY A 88 -7.18 2.25 -7.76
CA GLY A 88 -8.05 3.30 -7.22
C GLY A 88 -7.88 3.51 -5.70
N SER A 89 -6.88 2.89 -5.09
CA SER A 89 -6.58 3.05 -3.67
C SER A 89 -5.33 3.89 -3.45
N THR A 90 -5.27 4.56 -2.30
CA THR A 90 -4.08 5.28 -1.86
C THR A 90 -3.02 4.34 -1.28
N VAL A 91 -1.77 4.62 -1.60
CA VAL A 91 -0.54 4.01 -1.10
C VAL A 91 0.45 5.11 -0.72
N ILE A 92 1.51 4.77 -0.01
CA ILE A 92 2.57 5.68 0.40
C ILE A 92 3.76 5.48 -0.54
N LEU A 93 4.17 6.55 -1.21
CA LEU A 93 5.35 6.64 -2.08
C LEU A 93 6.22 7.76 -1.54
N ASP A 94 7.47 7.45 -1.17
CA ASP A 94 8.43 8.45 -0.66
C ASP A 94 7.87 9.30 0.51
N GLY A 95 7.00 8.71 1.33
CA GLY A 95 6.37 9.38 2.47
C GLY A 95 5.11 10.21 2.15
N ALA A 96 4.67 10.25 0.90
CA ALA A 96 3.44 10.93 0.47
C ALA A 96 2.36 9.93 0.01
N GLU A 97 1.09 10.27 0.20
CA GLU A 97 -0.02 9.49 -0.33
C GLU A 97 -0.13 9.67 -1.85
N HIS A 98 -0.25 8.56 -2.57
CA HIS A 98 -0.42 8.50 -4.01
C HIS A 98 -1.51 7.50 -4.37
N GLU A 99 -2.27 7.78 -5.42
CA GLU A 99 -3.30 6.86 -5.92
C GLU A 99 -2.70 5.89 -6.93
N VAL A 100 -2.95 4.60 -6.73
CA VAL A 100 -2.56 3.56 -7.68
C VAL A 100 -3.54 3.55 -8.85
N LYS A 101 -3.05 3.84 -10.05
CA LYS A 101 -3.83 3.84 -11.30
C LYS A 101 -3.65 2.54 -12.08
N GLY A 102 -2.57 1.82 -11.82
CA GLY A 102 -2.22 0.59 -12.49
C GLY A 102 -3.21 -0.52 -12.16
N THR A 103 -3.58 -1.29 -13.18
CA THR A 103 -4.46 -2.47 -13.07
C THR A 103 -3.67 -3.77 -13.02
N ALA A 104 -2.38 -3.73 -13.29
CA ALA A 104 -1.49 -4.87 -13.33
C ALA A 104 -0.06 -4.48 -12.91
N TYR A 105 0.68 -5.44 -12.37
CA TYR A 105 2.12 -5.32 -12.23
C TYR A 105 2.79 -5.67 -13.55
N LEU A 106 3.89 -5.00 -13.88
CA LEU A 106 4.63 -5.19 -15.13
C LEU A 106 6.11 -5.44 -14.85
N LEU A 107 6.73 -6.29 -15.65
CA LEU A 107 8.18 -6.44 -15.68
C LEU A 107 8.78 -5.38 -16.61
N LYS A 108 9.58 -4.47 -16.06
CA LYS A 108 10.35 -3.49 -16.83
C LYS A 108 11.82 -3.83 -16.79
N LYS A 109 12.45 -3.81 -17.98
CA LYS A 109 13.89 -4.03 -18.09
C LYS A 109 14.64 -2.78 -17.65
N GLU A 110 15.52 -2.94 -16.66
CA GLU A 110 16.50 -1.93 -16.31
C GLU A 110 17.59 -1.85 -17.39
N THR A 111 18.10 -0.65 -17.68
CA THR A 111 19.01 -0.36 -18.80
C THR A 111 20.16 -1.35 -18.93
N ASN A 112 20.69 -1.87 -17.81
CA ASN A 112 21.79 -2.83 -17.75
C ASN A 112 21.53 -3.99 -16.77
N GLY A 113 20.28 -4.25 -16.40
CA GLY A 113 19.93 -5.17 -15.32
C GLY A 113 18.84 -6.17 -15.69
N ASN A 114 18.56 -7.06 -14.74
CA ASN A 114 17.42 -7.95 -14.84
C ASN A 114 16.12 -7.16 -14.82
N PRO A 115 15.09 -7.63 -15.54
CA PRO A 115 13.78 -7.02 -15.49
C PRO A 115 13.22 -7.09 -14.07
N ARG A 116 12.65 -5.97 -13.64
CA ARG A 116 12.09 -5.80 -12.31
C ARG A 116 10.61 -5.58 -12.35
N ALA A 117 9.92 -6.07 -11.33
CA ALA A 117 8.51 -5.84 -11.15
C ALA A 117 8.25 -4.37 -10.78
N THR A 118 7.26 -3.78 -11.46
CA THR A 118 6.84 -2.40 -11.27
C THR A 118 5.33 -2.31 -11.10
N CYS A 119 4.90 -1.37 -10.27
CA CYS A 119 3.53 -0.93 -10.09
C CYS A 119 3.48 0.55 -10.47
N ASP A 120 2.72 0.95 -11.50
CA ASP A 120 2.72 2.34 -11.99
C ASP A 120 4.13 2.91 -12.21
N ASP A 121 5.01 2.12 -12.83
CA ASP A 121 6.42 2.46 -13.10
C ASP A 121 7.30 2.68 -11.85
N LYS A 122 6.78 2.30 -10.67
CA LYS A 122 7.48 2.34 -9.39
C LYS A 122 7.92 0.94 -8.97
N THR A 123 9.17 0.84 -8.52
CA THR A 123 9.76 -0.41 -8.00
C THR A 123 9.47 -0.58 -6.51
N ALA A 124 9.72 -1.77 -5.96
CA ALA A 124 9.45 -2.11 -4.56
C ALA A 124 10.02 -1.10 -3.55
N GLU A 125 11.21 -0.57 -3.81
CA GLU A 125 11.95 0.34 -2.93
C GLU A 125 11.22 1.66 -2.68
N SER A 126 10.48 2.16 -3.69
CA SER A 126 9.70 3.38 -3.55
C SER A 126 8.47 3.23 -2.63
N PHE A 127 8.03 1.98 -2.41
CA PHE A 127 6.95 1.63 -1.48
C PHE A 127 7.50 1.24 -0.09
N LEU A 128 8.81 1.06 0.05
CA LEU A 128 9.40 0.82 1.36
C LEU A 128 9.53 2.16 2.10
N PRO A 129 9.24 2.19 3.42
CA PRO A 129 9.51 3.39 4.20
C PRO A 129 11.00 3.70 4.08
N SER A 130 11.34 4.96 3.77
CA SER A 130 12.72 5.42 3.71
C SER A 130 13.37 5.12 5.06
N ARG A 131 14.15 4.04 5.12
CA ARG A 131 14.93 3.66 6.29
C ARG A 131 16.01 4.72 6.37
N GLY A 132 15.77 5.75 7.19
CA GLY A 132 16.59 6.95 7.27
C GLY A 132 18.08 6.65 7.09
N SER A 133 18.59 6.97 5.91
CA SER A 133 19.99 7.28 5.71
C SER A 133 19.99 8.74 5.29
N GLY A 134 20.53 9.60 6.14
CA GLY A 134 20.83 10.96 5.75
C GLY A 134 21.85 10.89 4.62
N THR A 135 21.42 11.11 3.39
CA THR A 135 22.25 11.67 2.32
C THR A 135 21.31 12.41 1.39
N GLY A 136 21.46 13.73 1.36
CA GLY A 136 20.54 14.64 0.67
C GLY A 136 20.63 14.59 -0.85
N SER A 137 19.59 15.19 -1.45
CA SER A 137 19.49 15.73 -2.82
C SER A 137 19.81 14.73 -3.95
N VAL A 138 18.95 14.57 -4.95
CA VAL A 138 18.72 15.60 -5.96
C VAL A 138 17.27 15.53 -6.46
N GLY A 139 16.52 16.59 -6.16
CA GLY A 139 15.53 17.09 -7.11
C GLY A 139 16.23 18.06 -8.05
N SER A 140 16.09 17.85 -9.34
CA SER A 140 15.99 18.88 -10.39
C SER A 140 15.74 18.12 -11.69
N GLY A 141 14.76 18.42 -12.52
CA GLY A 141 14.18 19.73 -12.79
C GLY A 141 14.05 19.79 -14.31
N LYS A 142 12.82 19.79 -14.77
CA LYS A 142 12.43 20.04 -16.16
C LYS A 142 12.74 21.50 -16.50
N GLY A 143 13.38 21.75 -17.64
CA GLY A 143 13.45 23.08 -18.24
C GLY A 143 14.76 23.36 -18.98
N GLU A 144 14.79 23.04 -20.27
CA GLU A 144 15.10 23.95 -21.39
C GLU A 144 14.72 23.25 -22.71
#